data_AF-A0A8D8ZCP7-F1
#
_entry.id   AF-A0A8D8ZCP7-F1
#
_cell.length_a   1.000
_cell.length_b   1.000
_cell.length_c   1.000
_cell.angle_alpha   90.00
_cell.angle_beta   90.00
_cell.angle_gamma   90.00
#
_symmetry.space_group_name_H-M   'P 1'
#
loop_
_entity.id
_entity.type
_entity.pdbx_description
1 polymer ?
#
loop_
_entity_poly.entity_id
_entity_poly.type
_entity_poly.pdbx_seq_one_letter_code
_entity_poly.pdbx_strand_id
1 'polypeptide(L)'
;QEQVLMFGCHFEKLKLKEVESFVDETSKELTKIMRAYKTKLKAQAVEANNPYRFPGIVDDAEPNNWPAPLKLVEQVAKSISQFKPALPIIAVMCNEALKNRHWEEISDIAGMDLQPNAGTTLEKIMALNLDPSLLQQFDVVSNAATKEMGLENLLRRMKKEWDEMMFSTQLYKDSGLKILTGLDEIQVLLDDHILKSLSMRGSAFVKPIAEEVGAWCETLERANQTL
;
A
#
# COMPACT_ATOMS: atom_id res chain seq x y z
N GLN A 1 17.02 24.37 -5.83
CA GLN A 1 17.03 23.52 -7.04
C GLN A 1 16.25 22.28 -6.66
N GLU A 2 14.95 22.24 -6.95
CA GLU A 2 14.11 21.08 -6.66
C GLU A 2 14.51 19.95 -7.60
N GLN A 3 15.16 18.92 -7.05
CA GLN A 3 15.24 17.63 -7.71
C GLN A 3 13.82 17.07 -7.74
N VAL A 4 13.17 17.18 -8.90
CA VAL A 4 11.98 16.41 -9.22
C VAL A 4 12.43 14.94 -9.27
N LEU A 5 12.39 14.29 -8.12
CA LEU A 5 12.49 12.83 -8.04
C LEU A 5 11.30 12.25 -8.82
N MET A 6 11.54 11.12 -9.48
CA MET A 6 10.69 10.48 -10.49
C MET A 6 9.19 10.30 -10.14
N PHE A 7 8.80 10.55 -8.88
CA PHE A 7 7.42 10.41 -8.40
C PHE A 7 6.77 11.70 -7.87
N GLY A 8 7.51 12.81 -7.67
CA GLY A 8 6.95 14.10 -7.23
C GLY A 8 6.05 14.07 -5.97
N CYS A 9 6.02 12.95 -5.26
CA CYS A 9 5.07 12.67 -4.19
C CYS A 9 5.80 12.61 -2.85
N HIS A 10 5.11 13.02 -1.79
CA HIS A 10 5.60 12.85 -0.43
C HIS A 10 5.86 11.37 -0.14
N PHE A 11 6.92 11.06 0.60
CA PHE A 11 7.35 9.69 0.93
C PHE A 11 6.20 8.77 1.35
N GLU A 12 5.29 9.27 2.19
CA GLU A 12 4.13 8.53 2.70
C GLU A 12 3.09 8.15 1.63
N LYS A 13 3.11 8.80 0.46
CA LYS A 13 2.16 8.57 -0.64
C LYS A 13 2.67 7.56 -1.66
N LEU A 14 3.87 6.99 -1.46
CA LEU A 14 4.40 5.96 -2.34
C LEU A 14 3.62 4.67 -2.17
N LYS A 15 3.01 4.20 -3.26
CA LYS A 15 2.26 2.94 -3.27
C LYS A 15 3.14 1.81 -3.77
N LEU A 16 3.35 0.80 -2.92
CA LEU A 16 4.18 -0.36 -3.23
C LEU A 16 3.85 -0.96 -4.59
N LYS A 17 2.57 -1.26 -4.86
CA LYS A 17 2.12 -1.91 -6.11
C LYS A 17 2.48 -1.10 -7.36
N GLU A 18 2.38 0.22 -7.29
CA GLU A 18 2.68 1.11 -8.42
C GLU A 18 4.19 1.11 -8.69
N VAL A 19 4.99 1.19 -7.61
CA VAL A 19 6.45 1.17 -7.69
C VAL A 19 6.97 -0.19 -8.14
N GLU A 20 6.44 -1.29 -7.62
CA GLU A 20 6.77 -2.67 -8.04
C GLU A 20 6.47 -2.88 -9.52
N SER A 21 5.26 -2.50 -9.97
CA SER A 21 4.87 -2.60 -11.37
C SER A 21 5.82 -1.82 -12.27
N PHE A 22 6.20 -0.60 -11.88
CA PHE A 22 7.15 0.22 -12.62
C PHE A 22 8.55 -0.41 -12.69
N VAL A 23 9.05 -0.93 -11.56
CA VAL A 23 10.37 -1.61 -11.50
C VAL A 23 10.38 -2.85 -12.38
N ASP A 24 9.31 -3.64 -12.34
CA ASP A 24 9.18 -4.86 -13.14
C ASP A 24 9.06 -4.57 -14.63
N GLU A 25 8.22 -3.60 -15.00
CA GLU A 25 8.05 -3.17 -16.39
C GLU A 25 9.35 -2.62 -16.97
N THR A 26 10.02 -1.74 -16.22
CA THR A 26 11.32 -1.19 -16.61
C THR A 26 12.36 -2.30 -16.77
N SER A 27 12.42 -3.26 -15.85
CA SER A 27 13.34 -4.41 -15.94
C SER A 27 13.07 -5.28 -17.18
N LYS A 28 11.80 -5.51 -17.52
CA LYS A 28 11.39 -6.26 -18.72
C LYS A 28 11.80 -5.52 -19.99
N GLU A 29 11.55 -4.21 -20.06
CA GLU A 29 11.94 -3.39 -21.21
C GLU A 29 13.45 -3.32 -21.40
N LEU A 30 14.23 -3.14 -20.33
CA LEU A 30 15.70 -3.19 -20.38
C LEU A 30 16.19 -4.53 -20.94
N THR A 31 15.58 -5.64 -20.53
CA THR A 31 15.93 -6.97 -21.05
C THR A 31 15.63 -7.10 -22.54
N LYS A 32 14.48 -6.58 -23.01
CA LYS A 32 14.12 -6.57 -24.44
C LYS A 32 15.10 -5.72 -25.25
N ILE A 33 15.39 -4.50 -24.78
CA ILE A 33 16.33 -3.57 -25.41
C ILE A 33 17.73 -4.18 -25.48
N MET A 34 18.22 -4.79 -24.39
CA MET A 34 19.50 -5.48 -24.36
C MET A 34 19.58 -6.59 -25.41
N ARG A 35 18.55 -7.44 -25.51
CA ARG A 35 18.49 -8.50 -26.54
C ARG A 35 18.48 -7.91 -27.94
N ALA A 36 17.68 -6.87 -28.20
CA ALA A 36 17.61 -6.23 -29.50
C ALA A 36 18.96 -5.64 -29.95
N TYR A 37 19.66 -4.94 -29.05
CA TYR A 37 21.00 -4.43 -29.33
C TYR A 37 22.00 -5.57 -29.58
N LYS A 38 22.01 -6.62 -28.75
CA LYS A 38 22.90 -7.78 -28.94
C LYS A 38 22.68 -8.42 -30.31
N THR A 39 21.43 -8.64 -30.71
CA THR A 39 21.10 -9.21 -32.04
C THR A 39 21.58 -8.32 -33.18
N LYS A 40 21.33 -7.01 -33.10
CA LYS A 40 21.77 -6.05 -34.13
C LYS A 40 23.30 -5.99 -34.25
N LEU A 41 24.00 -5.95 -33.11
CA LEU A 41 25.47 -5.90 -33.06
C LEU A 41 26.10 -7.20 -33.60
N LYS A 42 25.52 -8.36 -33.32
CA LYS A 42 25.96 -9.64 -33.89
C LYS A 42 25.70 -9.73 -35.39
N ALA A 43 24.56 -9.24 -35.87
CA ALA A 43 24.27 -9.19 -37.31
C ALA A 43 25.28 -8.31 -38.07
N GLN A 44 25.58 -7.12 -37.54
CA GLN A 44 26.61 -6.22 -38.09
C GLN A 44 28.02 -6.84 -38.07
N ALA A 45 28.31 -7.73 -37.13
CA ALA A 45 29.60 -8.42 -37.07
C ALA A 45 29.79 -9.46 -38.19
N VAL A 46 28.72 -9.95 -38.81
CA VAL A 46 28.77 -10.93 -39.91
C VAL A 46 28.71 -10.26 -41.28
N GLU A 47 28.25 -9.01 -41.35
CA GLU A 47 28.13 -8.23 -42.59
C GLU A 47 29.52 -7.86 -43.16
N ALA A 48 29.81 -8.33 -44.38
CA ALA A 48 31.06 -8.02 -45.04
C ALA A 48 31.16 -6.52 -45.36
N ASN A 49 32.33 -5.92 -45.07
CA ASN A 49 32.67 -4.54 -45.41
C ASN A 49 31.88 -3.44 -44.65
N ASN A 50 31.35 -3.71 -43.45
CA ASN A 50 30.71 -2.70 -42.60
C ASN A 50 31.76 -1.90 -41.78
N PRO A 51 31.99 -0.60 -42.08
CA PRO A 51 32.99 0.22 -41.38
C PRO A 51 32.59 0.63 -39.97
N TYR A 52 31.32 0.46 -39.58
CA TYR A 52 30.79 0.81 -38.26
C TYR A 52 30.68 -0.40 -37.32
N ARG A 53 31.31 -1.52 -37.66
CA ARG A 53 31.30 -2.73 -36.83
C ARG A 53 32.00 -2.47 -35.50
N PHE A 54 31.41 -2.97 -34.42
CA PHE A 54 32.07 -3.02 -33.12
C PHE A 54 33.31 -3.95 -33.17
N PRO A 55 34.52 -3.46 -32.83
CA PRO A 55 35.75 -4.23 -33.01
C PRO A 55 35.95 -5.35 -31.97
N GLY A 56 35.21 -5.32 -30.86
CA GLY A 56 35.33 -6.30 -29.76
C GLY A 56 34.29 -7.42 -29.78
N ILE A 57 34.25 -8.19 -28.70
CA ILE A 57 33.26 -9.23 -28.46
C ILE A 57 32.00 -8.59 -27.87
N VAL A 58 30.84 -8.81 -28.51
CA VAL A 58 29.56 -8.20 -28.09
C VAL A 58 29.13 -8.68 -26.69
N ASP A 59 29.41 -9.95 -26.37
CA ASP A 59 29.13 -10.59 -25.09
C ASP A 59 30.43 -10.94 -24.35
N ASP A 60 31.34 -9.98 -24.24
CA ASP A 60 32.58 -10.15 -23.48
C ASP A 60 32.29 -10.50 -22.00
N ALA A 61 33.19 -11.24 -21.35
CA ALA A 61 33.02 -11.57 -19.93
C ALA A 61 33.10 -10.33 -19.03
N GLU A 62 33.82 -9.29 -19.46
CA GLU A 62 33.92 -8.02 -18.74
C GLU A 62 32.95 -6.98 -19.32
N PRO A 63 31.98 -6.47 -18.54
CA PRO A 63 31.03 -5.45 -19.00
C PRO A 63 31.69 -4.15 -19.50
N ASN A 64 32.90 -3.84 -19.03
CA ASN A 64 33.68 -2.71 -19.49
C ASN A 64 34.17 -2.84 -20.94
N ASN A 65 34.17 -4.05 -21.50
CA ASN A 65 34.54 -4.31 -22.90
C ASN A 65 33.31 -4.32 -23.81
N TRP A 66 32.11 -4.14 -23.27
CA TRP A 66 30.89 -4.13 -24.08
C TRP A 66 30.77 -2.88 -24.97
N PRO A 67 30.00 -2.99 -26.07
CA PRO A 67 29.53 -1.86 -26.85
C PRO A 67 28.81 -0.80 -25.99
N ALA A 68 28.97 0.48 -26.35
CA ALA A 68 28.38 1.60 -25.61
C ALA A 68 26.86 1.45 -25.33
N PRO A 69 26.01 1.01 -26.29
CA PRO A 69 24.59 0.80 -26.01
C PRO A 69 24.32 -0.26 -24.93
N LEU A 70 25.11 -1.34 -24.89
CA LEU A 70 24.95 -2.39 -23.88
C LEU A 70 25.42 -1.92 -22.50
N LYS A 71 26.49 -1.12 -22.43
CA LYS A 71 26.94 -0.49 -21.18
C LYS A 71 25.89 0.44 -20.58
N LEU A 72 25.21 1.23 -21.42
CA LEU A 72 24.13 2.11 -20.96
C LEU A 72 22.96 1.31 -20.39
N VAL A 73 22.56 0.23 -21.06
CA VAL A 73 21.49 -0.66 -20.57
C VAL A 73 21.90 -1.33 -19.25
N GLU A 74 23.15 -1.79 -19.14
CA GLU A 74 23.69 -2.37 -17.92
C GLU A 74 23.73 -1.36 -16.77
N GLN A 75 24.11 -0.11 -17.04
CA GLN A 75 24.11 0.95 -16.04
C GLN A 75 22.71 1.21 -15.48
N VAL A 76 21.69 1.30 -16.34
CA VAL A 76 20.30 1.47 -15.89
C VAL A 76 19.80 0.22 -15.15
N ALA A 77 20.14 -0.98 -15.63
CA ALA A 77 19.80 -2.24 -14.96
C ALA A 77 20.41 -2.30 -13.55
N LYS A 78 21.65 -1.84 -13.38
CA LYS A 78 22.31 -1.71 -12.08
C LYS A 78 21.58 -0.72 -11.17
N SER A 79 21.17 0.45 -11.68
CA SER A 79 20.38 1.41 -10.90
C SER A 79 19.05 0.81 -10.42
N ILE A 80 18.36 0.06 -11.28
CA ILE A 80 17.13 -0.66 -10.90
C ILE A 80 17.42 -1.72 -9.83
N SER A 81 18.51 -2.48 -9.98
CA SER A 81 18.91 -3.48 -8.99
C SER A 81 19.23 -2.84 -7.63
N GLN A 82 19.90 -1.69 -7.61
CA GLN A 82 20.19 -0.91 -6.41
C GLN A 82 18.94 -0.30 -5.77
N PHE A 83 17.87 -0.10 -6.53
CA PHE A 83 16.60 0.39 -6.03
C PHE A 83 15.74 -0.72 -5.39
N LYS A 84 15.88 -1.99 -5.78
CA LYS A 84 15.08 -3.12 -5.25
C LYS A 84 15.03 -3.22 -3.72
N PRO A 85 16.13 -2.98 -2.96
CA PRO A 85 16.09 -2.94 -1.50
C PRO A 85 15.15 -1.87 -0.90
N ALA A 86 14.73 -0.88 -1.68
CA ALA A 86 13.77 0.13 -1.26
C ALA A 86 12.33 -0.41 -1.18
N LEU A 87 12.00 -1.46 -1.96
CA LEU A 87 10.66 -2.04 -2.01
C LEU A 87 10.13 -2.49 -0.63
N PRO A 88 10.87 -3.29 0.16
CA PRO A 88 10.41 -3.66 1.51
C PRO A 88 10.28 -2.46 2.46
N ILE A 89 11.11 -1.42 2.30
CA ILE A 89 10.99 -0.19 3.08
C ILE A 89 9.69 0.53 2.73
N ILE A 90 9.38 0.67 1.44
CA ILE A 90 8.12 1.25 0.97
C ILE A 90 6.93 0.44 1.48
N ALA A 91 7.00 -0.89 1.41
CA ALA A 91 5.93 -1.77 1.86
C ALA A 91 5.52 -1.51 3.32
N VAL A 92 6.51 -1.29 4.18
CA VAL A 92 6.31 -1.16 5.62
C VAL A 92 6.04 0.28 6.03
N MET A 93 6.89 1.22 5.57
CA MET A 93 6.90 2.61 6.03
C MET A 93 5.99 3.54 5.23
N CYS A 94 5.57 3.17 4.01
CA CYS A 94 4.61 3.95 3.20
C CYS A 94 3.18 3.39 3.30
N ASN A 95 2.85 2.74 4.42
CA ASN A 95 1.50 2.25 4.67
C ASN A 95 0.58 3.38 5.11
N GLU A 96 -0.45 3.65 4.32
CA GLU A 96 -1.45 4.71 4.57
C GLU A 96 -2.22 4.53 5.89
N ALA A 97 -2.20 3.34 6.49
CA ALA A 97 -2.82 3.05 7.78
C ALA A 97 -1.99 3.55 8.98
N LEU A 98 -0.72 3.90 8.77
CA LEU A 98 0.15 4.40 9.83
C LEU A 98 -0.37 5.75 10.35
N LYS A 99 -0.31 5.90 11.67
CA LYS A 99 -0.74 7.09 12.42
C LYS A 99 0.37 7.46 13.38
N ASN A 100 0.31 8.65 13.99
CA ASN A 100 1.36 9.13 14.90
C ASN A 100 1.78 8.09 15.95
N ARG A 101 0.82 7.41 16.60
CA ARG A 101 1.10 6.32 17.55
C ARG A 101 1.98 5.18 16.99
N HIS A 102 1.80 4.83 15.71
CA HIS A 102 2.57 3.77 15.06
C HIS A 102 3.97 4.26 14.72
N TRP A 103 4.11 5.55 14.36
CA TRP A 103 5.41 6.17 14.13
C TRP A 103 6.21 6.34 15.41
N GLU A 104 5.55 6.63 16.54
CA GLU A 104 6.16 6.63 17.87
C GLU A 104 6.70 5.22 18.19
N GLU A 105 5.90 4.17 18.01
CA GLU A 105 6.34 2.78 18.24
C GLU A 105 7.50 2.37 17.31
N ILE A 106 7.43 2.72 16.01
CA ILE A 106 8.51 2.48 15.05
C ILE A 106 9.79 3.21 15.47
N SER A 107 9.67 4.46 15.96
CA SER A 107 10.82 5.27 16.39
C SER A 107 11.44 4.73 17.67
N ASP A 108 10.62 4.23 18.61
CA ASP A 108 11.07 3.57 19.83
C ASP A 108 11.83 2.28 19.52
N ILE A 109 11.33 1.46 18.58
CA ILE A 109 12.01 0.24 18.12
C ILE A 109 13.34 0.58 17.43
N ALA A 110 13.38 1.65 16.63
CA ALA A 110 14.57 2.09 15.93
C ALA A 110 15.61 2.75 16.85
N GLY A 111 15.19 3.24 18.02
CA GLY A 111 16.01 4.09 18.90
C GLY A 111 16.30 5.48 18.30
N MET A 112 15.54 5.89 17.27
CA MET A 112 15.68 7.18 16.61
C MET A 112 14.33 7.62 16.02
N ASP A 113 14.14 8.93 15.91
CA ASP A 113 12.94 9.48 15.27
C ASP A 113 12.92 9.15 13.78
N LEU A 114 11.95 8.31 13.40
CA LEU A 114 11.68 7.92 12.02
C LEU A 114 10.38 8.52 11.49
N GLN A 115 9.72 9.39 12.25
CA GLN A 115 8.48 10.01 11.82
C GLN A 115 8.73 10.87 10.56
N PRO A 116 8.00 10.62 9.45
CA PRO A 116 8.18 11.40 8.24
C PRO A 116 7.80 12.87 8.47
N ASN A 117 8.60 13.77 7.89
CA ASN A 117 8.33 15.20 7.83
C ASN A 117 8.37 15.68 6.38
N ALA A 118 8.12 16.99 6.15
CA ALA A 118 8.09 17.57 4.81
C ALA A 118 9.38 17.35 4.00
N GLY A 119 10.52 17.12 4.67
CA GLY A 119 11.80 16.84 4.03
C GLY A 119 12.17 15.36 3.94
N THR A 120 11.32 14.44 4.43
CA THR A 120 11.61 13.00 4.39
C THR A 120 11.45 12.46 2.98
N THR A 121 12.51 11.83 2.48
CA THR A 121 12.56 11.18 1.16
C THR A 121 12.97 9.73 1.32
N LEU A 122 12.57 8.89 0.37
CA LEU A 122 12.96 7.48 0.35
C LEU A 122 14.48 7.30 0.36
N GLU A 123 15.20 8.15 -0.37
CA GLU A 123 16.67 8.16 -0.38
C GLU A 123 17.26 8.40 1.01
N LYS A 124 16.71 9.34 1.79
CA LYS A 124 17.16 9.59 3.16
C LYS A 124 16.92 8.40 4.06
N ILE A 125 15.76 7.74 3.94
CA ILE A 125 15.45 6.53 4.72
C ILE A 125 16.36 5.37 4.32
N MET A 126 16.63 5.18 3.03
CA MET A 126 17.58 4.17 2.55
C MET A 126 19.01 4.45 3.06
N ALA A 127 19.42 5.72 3.12
CA ALA A 127 20.73 6.10 3.63
C ALA A 127 20.93 5.78 5.12
N LEU A 128 19.85 5.57 5.88
CA LEU A 128 19.94 5.08 7.27
C LEU A 128 20.40 3.63 7.35
N ASN A 129 20.38 2.87 6.24
CA ASN A 129 20.78 1.46 6.17
C ASN A 129 20.19 0.63 7.32
N LEU A 130 18.88 0.75 7.51
CA LEU A 130 18.14 0.06 8.56
C LEU A 130 18.40 -1.45 8.48
N ASP A 131 18.67 -2.05 9.64
CA ASP A 131 18.91 -3.49 9.75
C ASP A 131 17.64 -4.26 9.28
N PRO A 132 17.78 -5.31 8.45
CA PRO A 132 16.65 -6.15 8.04
C PRO A 132 15.81 -6.69 9.21
N SER A 133 16.40 -6.90 10.38
CA SER A 133 15.69 -7.32 11.60
C SER A 133 14.79 -6.22 12.19
N LEU A 134 15.15 -4.94 12.03
CA LEU A 134 14.29 -3.81 12.41
C LEU A 134 13.11 -3.71 11.45
N LEU A 135 13.35 -3.90 10.15
CA LEU A 135 12.27 -3.90 9.15
C LEU A 135 11.20 -4.96 9.44
N GLN A 136 11.57 -6.14 9.94
CA GLN A 136 10.60 -7.16 10.37
C GLN A 136 9.74 -6.70 11.55
N GLN A 137 10.31 -5.94 12.50
CA GLN A 137 9.55 -5.40 13.62
C GLN A 137 8.61 -4.27 13.16
N PHE A 138 9.09 -3.40 12.27
CA PHE A 138 8.24 -2.37 11.68
C PHE A 138 7.09 -2.97 10.86
N ASP A 139 7.32 -4.11 10.19
CA ASP A 139 6.26 -4.83 9.47
C ASP A 139 5.14 -5.30 10.40
N VAL A 140 5.46 -5.72 11.64
CA VAL A 140 4.44 -6.06 12.64
C VAL A 140 3.56 -4.86 12.98
N VAL A 141 4.17 -3.69 13.23
CA VAL A 141 3.45 -2.44 13.52
C VAL A 141 2.61 -1.99 12.32
N SER A 142 3.19 -2.04 11.12
CA SER A 142 2.51 -1.68 9.87
C SER A 142 1.31 -2.59 9.60
N ASN A 143 1.46 -3.90 9.78
CA ASN A 143 0.35 -4.84 9.64
C ASN A 143 -0.74 -4.59 10.69
N ALA A 144 -0.37 -4.30 11.95
CA ALA A 144 -1.34 -3.94 12.97
C ALA A 144 -2.15 -2.70 12.57
N ALA A 145 -1.47 -1.64 12.09
CA ALA A 145 -2.11 -0.43 11.59
C ALA A 145 -3.13 -0.72 10.48
N THR A 146 -2.78 -1.58 9.52
CA THR A 146 -3.72 -1.99 8.45
C THR A 146 -4.95 -2.71 9.00
N LYS A 147 -4.79 -3.58 10.02
CA LYS A 147 -5.93 -4.26 10.66
C LYS A 147 -6.81 -3.29 11.42
N GLU A 148 -6.23 -2.34 12.14
CA GLU A 148 -6.95 -1.27 12.85
C GLU A 148 -7.78 -0.43 11.87
N MET A 149 -7.16 0.06 10.79
CA MET A 149 -7.86 0.81 9.74
C MET A 149 -9.00 -0.01 9.12
N GLY A 150 -8.83 -1.32 8.98
CA GLY A 150 -9.90 -2.23 8.53
C GLY A 150 -11.12 -2.20 9.45
N LEU A 151 -10.92 -2.21 10.77
CA LEU A 151 -12.00 -2.12 11.75
C LEU A 151 -12.65 -0.72 11.73
N GLU A 152 -11.85 0.35 11.65
CA GLU A 152 -12.36 1.72 11.53
C GLU A 152 -13.26 1.89 10.30
N ASN A 153 -12.82 1.36 9.16
CA ASN A 153 -13.59 1.41 7.91
C ASN A 153 -14.86 0.55 7.98
N LEU A 154 -14.80 -0.61 8.63
CA LEU A 154 -15.98 -1.45 8.88
C LEU A 154 -17.01 -0.70 9.75
N LEU A 155 -16.58 -0.09 10.86
CA LEU A 155 -17.43 0.71 11.73
C LEU A 155 -18.09 1.86 10.98
N ARG A 156 -17.28 2.62 10.23
CA ARG A 156 -17.76 3.77 9.45
C ARG A 156 -18.79 3.35 8.40
N ARG A 157 -18.57 2.22 7.73
CA ARG A 157 -19.53 1.67 6.77
C ARG A 157 -20.83 1.27 7.45
N MET A 158 -20.77 0.54 8.57
CA MET A 158 -21.98 0.17 9.32
C MET A 158 -22.78 1.41 9.72
N LYS A 159 -22.13 2.44 10.27
CA LYS A 159 -22.80 3.71 10.63
C LYS A 159 -23.47 4.37 9.43
N LYS A 160 -22.77 4.44 8.29
CA LYS A 160 -23.30 5.03 7.06
C LYS A 160 -24.53 4.29 6.54
N GLU A 161 -24.55 2.96 6.61
CA GLU A 161 -25.71 2.16 6.21
C GLU A 161 -26.95 2.48 7.06
N TRP A 162 -26.77 2.82 8.34
CA TRP A 162 -27.86 3.28 9.21
C TRP A 162 -28.28 4.74 8.95
N ASP A 163 -27.37 5.61 8.54
CA ASP A 163 -27.70 6.99 8.16
C ASP A 163 -28.63 7.05 6.94
N GLU A 164 -28.53 6.06 6.05
CA GLU A 164 -29.37 5.94 4.84
C GLU A 164 -30.67 5.16 5.09
N MET A 165 -30.83 4.54 6.26
CA MET A 165 -31.97 3.69 6.59
C MET A 165 -33.22 4.50 6.97
N MET A 166 -34.38 4.15 6.40
CA MET A 166 -35.64 4.87 6.59
C MET A 166 -36.74 3.94 7.08
N PHE A 167 -37.36 4.30 8.21
CA PHE A 167 -38.52 3.59 8.73
C PHE A 167 -39.78 3.92 7.93
N SER A 168 -40.43 2.89 7.39
CA SER A 168 -41.71 3.03 6.70
C SER A 168 -42.86 2.96 7.70
N THR A 169 -43.83 3.89 7.57
CA THR A 169 -45.02 3.91 8.41
C THR A 169 -46.30 3.82 7.58
N GLN A 170 -47.32 3.14 8.09
CA GLN A 170 -48.66 3.08 7.50
C GLN A 170 -49.74 3.36 8.55
N LEU A 171 -50.90 3.85 8.11
CA LEU A 171 -52.06 4.07 8.99
C LEU A 171 -52.61 2.74 9.49
N TYR A 172 -52.82 2.64 10.80
CA TYR A 172 -53.44 1.49 11.42
C TYR A 172 -54.97 1.61 11.36
N LYS A 173 -55.57 0.94 10.36
CA LYS A 173 -57.03 0.92 10.16
C LYS A 173 -57.58 2.37 10.15
N ASP A 174 -58.74 2.59 10.76
CA ASP A 174 -59.40 3.90 10.88
C ASP A 174 -59.02 4.66 12.16
N SER A 175 -57.99 4.22 12.88
CA SER A 175 -57.63 4.81 14.20
C SER A 175 -56.91 6.16 14.11
N GLY A 176 -56.44 6.55 12.91
CA GLY A 176 -55.60 7.73 12.70
C GLY A 176 -54.14 7.56 13.18
N LEU A 177 -53.78 6.42 13.78
CA LEU A 177 -52.42 6.13 14.26
C LEU A 177 -51.54 5.62 13.11
N LYS A 178 -50.26 5.99 13.10
CA LYS A 178 -49.25 5.43 12.18
C LYS A 178 -48.45 4.35 12.89
N ILE A 179 -48.34 3.18 12.27
CA ILE A 179 -47.52 2.05 12.74
C ILE A 179 -46.33 1.83 11.80
N LEU A 180 -45.26 1.26 12.32
CA LEU A 180 -44.12 0.82 11.53
C LEU A 180 -44.49 -0.40 10.67
N THR A 181 -43.95 -0.47 9.46
CA THR A 181 -44.17 -1.56 8.50
C THR A 181 -42.89 -1.88 7.75
N GLY A 182 -42.73 -3.12 7.28
CA GLY A 182 -41.57 -3.51 6.46
C GLY A 182 -40.27 -3.58 7.27
N LEU A 183 -40.33 -4.13 8.48
CA LEU A 183 -39.18 -4.19 9.40
C LEU A 183 -38.20 -5.33 9.10
N ASP A 184 -38.55 -6.28 8.23
CA ASP A 184 -37.76 -7.49 7.98
C ASP A 184 -36.31 -7.15 7.55
N GLU A 185 -36.14 -6.20 6.62
CA GLU A 185 -34.81 -5.76 6.15
C GLU A 185 -34.01 -5.05 7.25
N ILE A 186 -34.69 -4.25 8.08
CA ILE A 186 -34.08 -3.53 9.20
C ILE A 186 -33.62 -4.53 10.26
N GLN A 187 -34.43 -5.54 10.56
CA GLN A 187 -34.11 -6.58 11.53
C GLN A 187 -32.90 -7.42 11.07
N VAL A 188 -32.87 -7.81 9.79
CA VAL A 188 -31.73 -8.55 9.21
C VAL A 188 -30.45 -7.71 9.29
N LEU A 189 -30.51 -6.42 8.95
CA LEU A 189 -29.35 -5.54 9.04
C LEU A 189 -28.87 -5.38 10.49
N LEU A 190 -29.82 -5.27 11.43
CA LEU A 190 -29.54 -5.13 12.85
C LEU A 190 -28.82 -6.34 13.43
N ASP A 191 -29.33 -7.54 13.16
CA ASP A 191 -28.72 -8.78 13.63
C ASP A 191 -27.30 -8.95 13.07
N ASP A 192 -27.10 -8.67 11.77
CA ASP A 192 -25.79 -8.72 11.13
C ASP A 192 -24.82 -7.69 11.71
N HIS A 193 -25.26 -6.44 11.94
CA HIS A 193 -24.43 -5.39 12.51
C HIS A 193 -24.11 -5.61 13.99
N ILE A 194 -24.99 -6.25 14.75
CA ILE A 194 -24.71 -6.71 16.12
C ILE A 194 -23.60 -7.76 16.09
N LEU A 195 -23.72 -8.80 15.27
CA LEU A 195 -22.70 -9.86 15.16
C LEU A 195 -21.33 -9.30 14.73
N LYS A 196 -21.31 -8.40 13.73
CA LYS A 196 -20.08 -7.71 13.31
C LYS A 196 -19.49 -6.88 14.44
N SER A 197 -20.30 -6.12 15.17
CA SER A 197 -19.82 -5.30 16.30
C SER A 197 -19.23 -6.16 17.43
N LEU A 198 -19.85 -7.29 17.75
CA LEU A 198 -19.32 -8.26 18.73
C LEU A 198 -17.99 -8.86 18.25
N SER A 199 -17.89 -9.22 16.97
CA SER A 199 -16.64 -9.71 16.38
C SER A 199 -15.52 -8.66 16.44
N MET A 200 -15.84 -7.39 16.17
CA MET A 200 -14.90 -6.29 16.28
C MET A 200 -14.39 -6.12 17.72
N ARG A 201 -15.27 -6.18 18.72
CA ARG A 201 -14.88 -6.11 20.15
C ARG A 201 -13.93 -7.24 20.56
N GLY A 202 -14.04 -8.40 19.93
CA GLY A 202 -13.13 -9.54 20.16
C GLY A 202 -11.77 -9.40 19.47
N SER A 203 -11.58 -8.42 18.60
CA SER A 203 -10.33 -8.23 17.85
C SER A 203 -9.23 -7.62 18.72
N ALA A 204 -8.01 -8.15 18.63
CA ALA A 204 -6.83 -7.58 19.29
C ALA A 204 -6.51 -6.15 18.83
N PHE A 205 -6.96 -5.79 17.62
CA PHE A 205 -6.72 -4.49 16.98
C PHE A 205 -7.84 -3.47 17.27
N VAL A 206 -8.82 -3.79 18.12
CA VAL A 206 -9.94 -2.88 18.41
C VAL A 206 -9.55 -1.75 19.35
N LYS A 207 -8.44 -1.88 20.09
CA LYS A 207 -8.05 -0.97 21.18
C LYS A 207 -8.22 0.52 20.85
N PRO A 208 -7.78 1.05 19.69
CA PRO A 208 -7.89 2.48 19.41
C PRO A 208 -9.33 2.99 19.26
N ILE A 209 -10.28 2.10 18.95
CA ILE A 209 -11.69 2.42 18.72
C ILE A 209 -12.64 1.62 19.64
N ALA A 210 -12.11 1.01 20.70
CA ALA A 210 -12.87 0.09 21.54
C ALA A 210 -14.09 0.74 22.18
N GLU A 211 -13.95 1.99 22.62
CA GLU A 211 -15.04 2.80 23.17
C GLU A 211 -16.12 3.07 22.11
N GLU A 212 -15.71 3.47 20.90
CA GLU A 212 -16.63 3.78 19.80
C GLU A 212 -17.41 2.54 19.33
N VAL A 213 -16.73 1.39 19.24
CA VAL A 213 -17.36 0.11 18.91
C VAL A 213 -18.30 -0.34 20.03
N GLY A 214 -17.92 -0.12 21.30
CA GLY A 214 -18.76 -0.42 22.46
C GLY A 214 -20.08 0.37 22.44
N ALA A 215 -19.99 1.70 22.31
CA ALA A 215 -21.16 2.57 22.23
C ALA A 215 -22.06 2.26 21.02
N TRP A 216 -21.44 1.86 19.91
CA TRP A 216 -22.17 1.41 18.72
C TRP A 216 -22.94 0.11 18.96
N CYS A 217 -22.30 -0.89 19.58
CA CYS A 217 -22.92 -2.16 19.94
C CYS A 217 -24.14 -1.93 20.87
N GLU A 218 -23.98 -1.11 21.91
CA GLU A 218 -25.07 -0.76 22.83
C GLU A 218 -26.24 -0.04 22.12
N THR A 219 -25.93 0.79 21.13
CA THR A 219 -26.95 1.49 20.33
C THR A 219 -27.75 0.51 19.49
N LEU A 220 -27.09 -0.46 18.84
CA LEU A 220 -27.76 -1.50 18.06
C LEU A 220 -28.58 -2.44 18.94
N GLU A 221 -28.04 -2.87 20.09
CA GLU A 221 -28.76 -3.72 21.04
C GLU A 221 -30.01 -3.02 21.59
N ARG A 222 -29.90 -1.72 21.90
CA ARG A 222 -31.05 -0.91 22.33
C ARG A 222 -32.10 -0.82 21.22
N ALA A 223 -31.69 -0.55 19.98
CA ALA A 223 -32.62 -0.52 18.85
C ALA A 223 -33.36 -1.85 18.70
N ASN A 224 -32.65 -2.98 18.86
CA ASN A 224 -33.19 -4.33 18.74
C ASN A 224 -34.22 -4.66 19.82
N GLN A 225 -34.07 -4.11 21.03
CA GLN A 225 -35.04 -4.29 22.11
C GLN A 225 -36.30 -3.42 21.96
N THR A 226 -36.21 -2.34 21.18
CA THR A 226 -37.29 -1.35 21.04
C THR A 226 -38.14 -1.50 19.79
N LEU A 227 -37.61 -2.14 18.74
CA LEU A 227 -38.34 -2.47 17.51
C LEU A 227 -39.29 -3.66 17.75
#